data_AF-A0A2S9YPF7-F1
#
_entry.id   AF-A0A2S9YPF7-F1
#
_cell.length_a   1.000
_cell.length_b   1.000
_cell.length_c   1.000
_cell.angle_alpha   90.00
_cell.angle_beta   90.00
_cell.angle_gamma   90.00
#
_symmetry.space_group_name_H-M   'P 1'
#
loop_
_entity.id
_entity.type
_entity.pdbx_description
1 polymer ?
#
loop_
_entity_poly.entity_id
_entity_poly.type
_entity_poly.pdbx_seq_one_letter_code
_entity_poly.pdbx_strand_id
1 'polypeptide(L)'
;MGTELAVLGLLGLSALGCSSSVAELDDTARIDGPRAAQVDAARPDPDQPILDHEGQPMRVLVTGFNDWRELGEPPNVWRCRDNPSCRLLLGEPRTSEPRDPSDPRDHAGPLVQRLRAAAPELEWRFATMPVTWEVGTPVPTDVDVIINIGLGVYDRLDALQLEVGAYNLRQGADAAGVARTEPINPDAPAILAAPDGSPIPARIAALTGRTIAGYELLAASARADNSYLCNETHYGALTALHAGEGRLEAVYFLHIPYADSDDYDALADGVAGVVLSLVGRE
;
A
#
# COMPACT_ATOMS: atom_id res chain seq x y z
N MET A 1 29.19 34.20 -53.69
CA MET A 1 28.93 35.36 -52.82
C MET A 1 27.59 35.06 -52.16
N GLY A 2 27.56 34.32 -51.05
CA GLY A 2 27.80 34.84 -49.69
C GLY A 2 26.57 35.66 -49.30
N THR A 3 25.68 35.22 -48.41
CA THR A 3 25.93 34.82 -47.02
C THR A 3 24.84 33.88 -46.48
N GLU A 4 25.25 32.93 -45.65
CA GLU A 4 24.42 32.15 -44.73
C GLU A 4 23.77 33.03 -43.65
N LEU A 5 22.59 32.64 -43.15
CA LEU A 5 22.33 32.66 -41.71
C LEU A 5 21.18 31.70 -41.37
N ALA A 6 21.56 30.59 -40.72
CA ALA A 6 20.66 29.67 -40.05
C ALA A 6 20.15 30.31 -38.76
N VAL A 7 18.86 30.17 -38.47
CA VAL A 7 18.31 30.43 -37.13
C VAL A 7 17.79 29.10 -36.59
N LEU A 8 18.59 28.51 -35.70
CA LEU A 8 18.19 27.46 -34.78
C LEU A 8 17.06 27.99 -33.90
N GLY A 9 15.88 27.37 -33.98
CA GLY A 9 14.87 27.44 -32.93
C GLY A 9 15.16 26.38 -31.88
N LEU A 10 15.82 26.76 -30.79
CA LEU A 10 15.99 25.92 -29.61
C LEU A 10 14.61 25.64 -28.99
N LEU A 11 14.25 24.35 -28.95
CA LEU A 11 13.22 23.79 -28.09
C LEU A 11 13.72 23.87 -26.64
N GLY A 12 13.22 24.85 -25.88
CA GLY A 12 13.35 24.88 -24.44
C GLY A 12 12.34 23.90 -23.80
N LEU A 13 12.69 22.62 -23.72
CA LEU A 13 12.08 21.73 -22.73
C LEU A 13 12.61 22.13 -21.35
N SER A 14 11.82 22.95 -20.66
CA SER A 14 11.98 23.17 -19.23
C SER A 14 11.58 21.88 -18.51
N ALA A 15 12.55 21.02 -18.24
CA ALA A 15 12.43 19.98 -17.23
C ALA A 15 12.24 20.69 -15.87
N LEU A 16 10.99 20.95 -15.50
CA LEU A 16 10.62 21.24 -14.12
C LEU A 16 10.84 19.94 -13.35
N GLY A 17 12.08 19.78 -12.87
CA GLY A 17 12.40 18.77 -11.89
C GLY A 17 11.45 18.95 -10.71
N CYS A 18 10.73 17.89 -10.37
CA CYS A 18 10.13 17.75 -9.06
C CYS A 18 11.27 17.78 -8.05
N SER A 19 11.54 18.99 -7.56
CA SER A 19 12.42 19.26 -6.44
C SER A 19 11.85 18.53 -5.23
N SER A 20 12.35 17.32 -4.97
CA SER A 20 12.27 16.69 -3.67
C SER A 20 13.08 17.56 -2.70
N SER A 21 12.40 18.52 -2.08
CA SER A 21 12.94 19.25 -0.94
C SER A 21 13.16 18.24 0.18
N VAL A 22 14.44 17.93 0.41
CA VAL A 22 14.94 17.32 1.63
C VAL A 22 14.66 18.34 2.74
N ALA A 23 13.65 18.08 3.55
CA ALA A 23 13.39 18.79 4.78
C ALA A 23 13.53 17.80 5.92
N GLU A 24 14.36 18.19 6.89
CA GLU A 24 14.70 17.46 8.11
C GLU A 24 13.43 16.93 8.78
N LEU A 25 13.47 15.66 9.19
CA LEU A 25 12.47 15.07 10.08
C LEU A 25 12.44 15.92 11.36
N ASP A 26 11.33 16.64 11.51
CA ASP A 26 10.97 17.30 12.76
C ASP A 26 10.84 16.21 13.83
N ASP A 27 11.45 16.48 14.97
CA ASP A 27 11.66 15.60 16.11
C ASP A 27 10.30 15.07 16.60
N THR A 28 9.94 13.86 16.17
CA THR A 28 8.72 13.21 16.64
C THR A 28 8.87 13.00 18.14
N ALA A 29 8.18 13.84 18.90
CA ALA A 29 7.98 13.69 20.33
C ALA A 29 7.62 12.23 20.62
N ARG A 30 8.52 11.51 21.28
CA ARG A 30 8.20 10.28 21.99
C ARG A 30 7.03 10.59 22.92
N ILE A 31 5.84 10.17 22.54
CA ILE A 31 4.73 10.11 23.46
C ILE A 31 5.02 8.92 24.37
N ASP A 32 5.61 9.19 25.54
CA ASP A 32 5.68 8.23 26.65
C ASP A 32 4.25 7.97 27.15
N GLY A 33 3.55 7.11 26.42
CA GLY A 33 2.27 6.55 26.84
C GLY A 33 2.45 5.65 28.05
N PRO A 34 1.43 5.53 28.93
CA PRO A 34 1.49 4.62 30.06
C PRO A 34 1.78 3.21 29.56
N ARG A 35 2.83 2.61 30.13
CA ARG A 35 3.28 1.24 29.85
C ARG A 35 2.09 0.30 30.07
N ALA A 36 1.44 -0.09 28.98
CA ALA A 36 0.30 -1.00 29.02
C ALA A 36 0.76 -2.30 29.67
N ALA A 37 0.00 -2.75 30.67
CA ALA A 37 0.18 -4.09 31.21
C ALA A 37 0.10 -5.07 30.04
N GLN A 38 1.15 -5.89 29.85
CA GLN A 38 1.12 -7.01 28.93
C GLN A 38 0.04 -7.96 29.41
N VAL A 39 -1.16 -7.81 28.85
CA VAL A 39 -2.17 -8.85 28.90
C VAL A 39 -1.64 -9.93 27.96
N ASP A 40 -1.22 -11.07 28.51
CA ASP A 40 -1.01 -12.29 27.74
C ASP A 40 -2.37 -12.68 27.13
N ALA A 41 -2.71 -12.06 26.00
CA ALA A 41 -3.78 -12.52 25.16
C ALA A 41 -3.40 -13.95 24.75
N ALA A 42 -4.24 -14.93 25.10
CA ALA A 42 -4.05 -16.30 24.67
C ALA A 42 -3.83 -16.28 23.16
N ARG A 43 -2.68 -16.80 22.70
CA ARG A 43 -2.40 -16.93 21.28
C ARG A 43 -3.56 -17.70 20.65
N PRO A 44 -4.18 -17.19 19.57
CA PRO A 44 -5.24 -17.91 18.88
C PRO A 44 -4.72 -19.29 18.49
N ASP A 45 -5.58 -20.30 18.65
CA ASP A 45 -5.28 -21.67 18.26
C ASP A 45 -5.01 -21.68 16.75
N PRO A 46 -3.81 -22.06 16.29
CA PRO A 46 -3.48 -22.05 14.86
C PRO A 46 -4.36 -23.01 14.05
N ASP A 47 -5.04 -23.96 14.70
CA ASP A 47 -5.91 -24.92 14.03
C ASP A 47 -7.38 -24.43 13.95
N GLN A 48 -7.74 -23.31 14.58
CA GLN A 48 -9.07 -22.73 14.45
C GLN A 48 -9.20 -21.93 13.15
N PRO A 49 -10.29 -22.12 12.38
CA PRO A 49 -10.50 -21.34 11.17
C PRO A 49 -10.79 -19.88 11.51
N ILE A 50 -10.19 -18.95 10.76
CA ILE A 50 -10.59 -17.55 10.82
C ILE A 50 -11.85 -17.39 9.98
N LEU A 51 -12.95 -17.07 10.65
CA LEU A 51 -14.25 -16.91 10.04
C LEU A 51 -14.66 -15.44 10.02
N ASP A 52 -15.42 -15.08 8.99
CA ASP A 52 -16.17 -13.82 8.94
C ASP A 52 -17.34 -13.83 9.94
N HIS A 53 -18.08 -12.71 10.02
CA HIS A 53 -19.25 -12.59 10.89
C HIS A 53 -20.40 -13.56 10.56
N GLU A 54 -20.37 -14.20 9.38
CA GLU A 54 -21.34 -15.20 8.94
C GLU A 54 -20.85 -16.65 9.15
N GLY A 55 -19.66 -16.83 9.72
CA GLY A 55 -19.07 -18.14 9.94
C GLY A 55 -18.49 -18.78 8.67
N GLN A 56 -18.24 -18.01 7.62
CA GLN A 56 -17.56 -18.44 6.39
C GLN A 56 -16.06 -18.11 6.47
N PRO A 57 -15.20 -18.75 5.66
CA PRO A 57 -13.81 -18.34 5.53
C PRO A 57 -13.68 -16.85 5.19
N MET A 58 -12.89 -16.12 5.97
CA MET A 58 -12.62 -14.70 5.72
C MET A 58 -11.90 -14.51 4.38
N ARG A 59 -12.37 -13.53 3.61
CA ARG A 59 -11.85 -13.15 2.29
C ARG A 59 -10.95 -11.94 2.41
N VAL A 60 -9.70 -12.11 2.03
CA VAL A 60 -8.67 -11.07 2.17
C VAL A 60 -8.10 -10.71 0.81
N LEU A 61 -8.24 -9.45 0.42
CA LEU A 61 -7.59 -8.90 -0.76
C LEU A 61 -6.29 -8.22 -0.35
N VAL A 62 -5.17 -8.68 -0.91
CA VAL A 62 -3.88 -8.01 -0.79
C VAL A 62 -3.49 -7.41 -2.13
N THR A 63 -3.22 -6.10 -2.15
CA THR A 63 -2.84 -5.39 -3.37
C THR A 63 -1.44 -4.81 -3.30
N GLY A 64 -0.84 -4.58 -4.46
CA GLY A 64 0.44 -3.90 -4.63
C GLY A 64 0.42 -2.98 -5.84
N PHE A 65 1.38 -2.08 -5.94
CA PHE A 65 1.52 -1.14 -7.06
C PHE A 65 2.65 -1.54 -8.01
N ASN A 66 2.40 -1.32 -9.30
CA ASN A 66 3.39 -1.47 -10.36
C ASN A 66 4.44 -0.35 -10.32
N ASP A 67 5.37 -0.38 -11.27
CA ASP A 67 6.37 0.68 -11.43
C ASP A 67 5.69 1.99 -11.86
N TRP A 68 6.25 3.13 -11.42
CA TRP A 68 5.71 4.47 -11.73
C TRP A 68 6.70 5.36 -12.50
N ARG A 69 7.95 4.94 -12.63
CA ARG A 69 9.02 5.72 -13.26
C ARG A 69 9.76 4.93 -14.33
N GLU A 70 10.38 5.65 -15.26
CA GLU A 70 11.21 5.07 -16.33
C GLU A 70 10.45 4.09 -17.25
N LEU A 71 9.16 4.30 -17.49
CA LEU A 71 8.26 3.32 -18.11
C LEU A 71 8.37 3.18 -19.64
N GLY A 72 9.23 3.98 -20.28
CA GLY A 72 9.39 4.03 -21.74
C GLY A 72 8.39 4.95 -22.44
N GLU A 73 8.43 4.94 -23.78
CA GLU A 73 7.60 5.76 -24.66
C GLU A 73 6.96 4.84 -25.74
N PRO A 74 5.64 4.56 -25.69
CA PRO A 74 4.68 4.98 -24.66
C PRO A 74 4.93 4.30 -23.28
N PRO A 75 4.42 4.89 -22.17
CA PRO A 75 4.63 4.33 -20.84
C PRO A 75 3.94 2.97 -20.68
N ASN A 76 4.69 1.95 -20.23
CA ASN A 76 4.13 0.67 -19.83
C ASN A 76 3.71 0.67 -18.35
N VAL A 77 2.46 1.04 -18.07
CA VAL A 77 1.88 1.11 -16.72
C VAL A 77 1.70 -0.26 -16.03
N TRP A 78 1.86 -1.35 -16.78
CA TRP A 78 1.81 -2.72 -16.26
C TRP A 78 3.18 -3.30 -15.96
N ARG A 79 4.25 -2.49 -16.05
CA ARG A 79 5.59 -2.97 -15.71
C ARG A 79 5.69 -3.18 -14.20
N CYS A 80 6.09 -4.38 -13.81
CA CYS A 80 6.51 -4.69 -12.46
C CYS A 80 7.96 -5.19 -12.51
N ARG A 81 8.90 -4.34 -12.12
CA ARG A 81 10.34 -4.66 -12.06
C ARG A 81 10.97 -4.07 -10.81
N ASP A 82 10.67 -2.82 -10.50
CA ASP A 82 11.37 -2.04 -9.48
C ASP A 82 10.52 -1.81 -8.22
N ASN A 83 9.20 -1.76 -8.35
CA ASN A 83 8.33 -1.51 -7.21
C ASN A 83 8.21 -2.77 -6.33
N PRO A 84 8.71 -2.74 -5.07
CA PRO A 84 8.73 -3.92 -4.23
C PRO A 84 7.33 -4.48 -3.96
N SER A 85 6.29 -3.65 -3.93
CA SER A 85 4.93 -4.11 -3.64
C SER A 85 4.38 -5.05 -4.71
N CYS A 86 4.59 -4.78 -6.00
CA CYS A 86 4.22 -5.73 -7.05
C CYS A 86 5.15 -6.95 -7.09
N ARG A 87 6.45 -6.77 -6.78
CA ARG A 87 7.44 -7.87 -6.79
C ARG A 87 7.13 -8.91 -5.71
N LEU A 88 6.70 -8.47 -4.54
CA LEU A 88 6.21 -9.34 -3.46
C LEU A 88 5.03 -10.23 -3.90
N LEU A 89 4.17 -9.72 -4.80
CA LEU A 89 2.99 -10.43 -5.27
C LEU A 89 3.24 -11.30 -6.51
N LEU A 90 4.04 -10.81 -7.46
CA LEU A 90 4.25 -11.47 -8.77
C LEU A 90 5.51 -12.35 -8.82
N GLY A 91 6.52 -12.08 -7.97
CA GLY A 91 7.77 -12.85 -7.88
C GLY A 91 8.76 -12.55 -9.00
N GLU A 92 8.37 -12.75 -10.26
CA GLU A 92 9.22 -12.50 -11.45
C GLU A 92 8.84 -11.20 -12.18
N PRO A 93 9.78 -10.49 -12.81
CA PRO A 93 9.46 -9.23 -13.48
C PRO A 93 8.43 -9.43 -14.58
N ARG A 94 7.48 -8.51 -14.70
CA ARG A 94 6.41 -8.57 -15.71
C ARG A 94 6.26 -7.25 -16.44
N THR A 95 5.74 -7.32 -17.67
CA THR A 95 5.49 -6.17 -18.55
C THR A 95 4.06 -6.13 -19.08
N SER A 96 3.19 -6.99 -18.56
CA SER A 96 1.81 -7.12 -19.00
C SER A 96 0.91 -7.30 -17.78
N GLU A 97 -0.33 -6.84 -17.91
CA GLU A 97 -1.38 -7.08 -16.94
C GLU A 97 -1.50 -8.59 -16.61
N PRO A 98 -1.68 -8.95 -15.33
CA PRO A 98 -2.08 -10.31 -14.95
C PRO A 98 -3.36 -10.70 -15.70
N ARG A 99 -3.38 -11.90 -16.31
CA ARG A 99 -4.50 -12.30 -17.17
C ARG A 99 -5.74 -12.63 -16.37
N ASP A 100 -5.54 -13.15 -15.16
CA ASP A 100 -6.59 -13.47 -14.23
C ASP A 100 -6.09 -13.22 -12.79
N PRO A 101 -6.66 -12.24 -12.06
CA PRO A 101 -6.27 -11.96 -10.67
C PRO A 101 -6.55 -13.14 -9.71
N SER A 102 -7.42 -14.08 -10.10
CA SER A 102 -7.69 -15.29 -9.33
C SER A 102 -6.79 -16.48 -9.70
N ASP A 103 -6.02 -16.40 -10.80
CA ASP A 103 -5.11 -17.47 -11.19
C ASP A 103 -3.87 -17.49 -10.27
N PRO A 104 -3.65 -18.54 -9.48
CA PRO A 104 -2.49 -18.64 -8.58
C PRO A 104 -1.15 -18.63 -9.32
N ARG A 105 -1.12 -18.88 -10.64
CA ARG A 105 0.08 -18.78 -11.48
C ARG A 105 0.44 -17.34 -11.83
N ASP A 106 -0.53 -16.44 -11.78
CA ASP A 106 -0.29 -15.02 -12.03
C ASP A 106 0.27 -14.30 -10.80
N HIS A 107 -0.02 -14.81 -9.60
CA HIS A 107 0.45 -14.28 -8.31
C HIS A 107 1.21 -15.37 -7.54
N ALA A 108 2.50 -15.52 -7.85
CA ALA A 108 3.38 -16.54 -7.29
C ALA A 108 4.57 -15.93 -6.51
N GLY A 109 4.49 -14.65 -6.14
CA GLY A 109 5.55 -13.95 -5.43
C GLY A 109 5.77 -14.43 -4.00
N PRO A 110 6.89 -14.04 -3.38
CA PRO A 110 7.32 -14.55 -2.08
C PRO A 110 6.33 -14.26 -0.96
N LEU A 111 5.60 -13.14 -1.00
CA LEU A 111 4.55 -12.81 -0.02
C LEU A 111 3.34 -13.75 -0.18
N VAL A 112 2.90 -13.98 -1.41
CA VAL A 112 1.74 -14.84 -1.70
C VAL A 112 1.96 -16.26 -1.19
N GLN A 113 3.17 -16.80 -1.40
CA GLN A 113 3.53 -18.13 -0.94
C GLN A 113 3.47 -18.23 0.60
N ARG A 114 4.02 -17.23 1.31
CA ARG A 114 4.01 -17.18 2.77
C ARG A 114 2.60 -17.08 3.35
N LEU A 115 1.76 -16.20 2.81
CA LEU A 115 0.38 -16.02 3.29
C LEU A 115 -0.47 -17.27 3.08
N ARG A 116 -0.40 -17.88 1.88
CA ARG A 116 -1.15 -19.12 1.59
C ARG A 116 -0.67 -20.30 2.44
N ALA A 117 0.62 -20.38 2.75
CA ALA A 117 1.16 -21.44 3.59
C ALA A 117 0.80 -21.26 5.07
N ALA A 118 0.82 -20.02 5.57
CA ALA A 118 0.59 -19.72 6.98
C ALA A 118 -0.88 -19.72 7.40
N ALA A 119 -1.79 -19.38 6.47
CA ALA A 119 -3.23 -19.35 6.73
C ALA A 119 -4.02 -19.90 5.51
N PRO A 120 -3.92 -21.22 5.24
CA PRO A 120 -4.53 -21.86 4.07
C PRO A 120 -6.07 -21.87 4.11
N GLU A 121 -6.67 -21.62 5.26
CA GLU A 121 -8.11 -21.55 5.47
C GLU A 121 -8.74 -20.22 5.06
N LEU A 122 -7.94 -19.15 4.89
CA LEU A 122 -8.42 -17.86 4.40
C LEU A 122 -8.60 -17.89 2.88
N GLU A 123 -9.61 -17.18 2.38
CA GLU A 123 -9.79 -16.96 0.94
C GLU A 123 -8.92 -15.78 0.49
N TRP A 124 -7.67 -16.09 0.13
CA TRP A 124 -6.72 -15.09 -0.34
C TRP A 124 -6.95 -14.67 -1.80
N ARG A 125 -7.04 -13.36 -2.03
CA ARG A 125 -7.03 -12.73 -3.36
C ARG A 125 -5.86 -11.77 -3.47
N PHE A 126 -5.26 -11.71 -4.65
CA PHE A 126 -4.09 -10.89 -4.91
C PHE A 126 -4.30 -10.08 -6.19
N ALA A 127 -3.87 -8.83 -6.17
CA ALA A 127 -3.92 -7.98 -7.35
C ALA A 127 -2.75 -6.99 -7.37
N THR A 128 -2.30 -6.63 -8.56
CA THR A 128 -1.40 -5.50 -8.76
C THR A 128 -2.11 -4.39 -9.51
N MET A 129 -1.83 -3.15 -9.15
CA MET A 129 -2.47 -1.96 -9.70
C MET A 129 -1.45 -1.09 -10.45
N PRO A 130 -1.77 -0.57 -11.66
CA PRO A 130 -0.98 0.48 -12.26
C PRO A 130 -0.97 1.72 -11.37
N VAL A 131 0.12 2.48 -11.40
CA VAL A 131 0.24 3.72 -10.63
C VAL A 131 -0.44 4.85 -11.41
N THR A 132 -1.75 4.75 -11.61
CA THR A 132 -2.62 5.71 -12.32
C THR A 132 -3.75 6.19 -11.42
N TRP A 133 -4.21 7.43 -11.61
CA TRP A 133 -5.35 7.96 -10.85
C TRP A 133 -6.58 7.06 -10.97
N GLU A 134 -7.34 7.00 -9.87
CA GLU A 134 -8.62 6.27 -9.77
C GLU A 134 -8.50 4.73 -9.93
N VAL A 135 -7.28 4.17 -9.93
CA VAL A 135 -7.05 2.72 -10.14
C VAL A 135 -7.77 1.83 -9.12
N GLY A 136 -7.97 2.30 -7.89
CA GLY A 136 -8.68 1.58 -6.83
C GLY A 136 -10.21 1.62 -6.94
N THR A 137 -10.76 2.13 -8.05
CA THR A 137 -12.21 2.33 -8.23
C THR A 137 -12.78 1.43 -9.35
N PRO A 138 -13.89 0.71 -9.11
CA PRO A 138 -14.63 0.61 -7.85
C PRO A 138 -13.86 -0.20 -6.80
N VAL A 139 -14.08 0.12 -5.52
CA VAL A 139 -13.51 -0.64 -4.41
C VAL A 139 -14.19 -2.01 -4.34
N PRO A 140 -13.44 -3.13 -4.28
CA PRO A 140 -14.03 -4.45 -4.08
C PRO A 140 -14.66 -4.57 -2.69
N THR A 141 -15.98 -4.73 -2.62
CA THR A 141 -16.75 -4.82 -1.36
C THR A 141 -17.29 -6.22 -1.08
N ASP A 142 -16.92 -7.20 -1.92
CA ASP A 142 -17.24 -8.63 -1.77
C ASP A 142 -16.18 -9.41 -0.98
N VAL A 143 -15.20 -8.69 -0.40
CA VAL A 143 -14.17 -9.17 0.52
C VAL A 143 -14.36 -8.56 1.91
N ASP A 144 -13.84 -9.22 2.94
CA ASP A 144 -14.00 -8.76 4.34
C ASP A 144 -12.86 -7.81 4.75
N VAL A 145 -11.64 -8.04 4.23
CA VAL A 145 -10.47 -7.22 4.53
C VAL A 145 -9.70 -6.85 3.26
N ILE A 146 -9.35 -5.58 3.12
CA ILE A 146 -8.41 -5.09 2.09
C ILE A 146 -7.10 -4.66 2.76
N ILE A 147 -5.98 -5.12 2.22
CA ILE A 147 -4.63 -4.70 2.61
C ILE A 147 -3.92 -4.20 1.36
N ASN A 148 -3.78 -2.88 1.26
CA ASN A 148 -3.02 -2.27 0.19
C ASN A 148 -1.56 -2.10 0.62
N ILE A 149 -0.63 -2.49 -0.25
CA ILE A 149 0.81 -2.38 0.00
C ILE A 149 1.40 -1.39 -0.99
N GLY A 150 2.10 -0.38 -0.49
CA GLY A 150 2.76 0.63 -1.32
C GLY A 150 4.18 0.89 -0.88
N LEU A 151 5.05 1.31 -1.80
CA LEU A 151 6.34 1.84 -1.42
C LEU A 151 6.18 3.23 -0.79
N GLY A 152 6.73 3.44 0.40
CA GLY A 152 6.62 4.74 1.08
C GLY A 152 7.62 5.02 2.20
N VAL A 153 8.46 4.03 2.57
CA VAL A 153 9.50 4.19 3.59
C VAL A 153 10.86 4.33 2.87
N TYR A 154 11.24 5.57 2.54
CA TYR A 154 12.38 5.84 1.66
C TYR A 154 13.71 6.01 2.41
N ASP A 155 13.65 6.37 3.68
CA ASP A 155 14.78 6.73 4.55
C ASP A 155 15.15 5.63 5.56
N ARG A 156 14.29 4.62 5.71
CA ARG A 156 14.48 3.47 6.60
C ARG A 156 14.22 2.16 5.88
N LEU A 157 15.22 1.28 5.81
CA LEU A 157 15.07 -0.06 5.23
C LEU A 157 14.63 -1.12 6.25
N ASP A 158 14.51 -0.73 7.52
CA ASP A 158 14.23 -1.58 8.69
C ASP A 158 12.85 -1.29 9.30
N ALA A 159 11.98 -0.56 8.61
CA ALA A 159 10.69 -0.14 9.12
C ALA A 159 9.55 -0.46 8.14
N LEU A 160 8.40 -0.80 8.71
CA LEU A 160 7.12 -0.98 8.03
C LEU A 160 6.12 0.00 8.64
N GLN A 161 5.32 0.65 7.82
CA GLN A 161 4.50 1.76 8.26
C GLN A 161 3.02 1.55 7.92
N LEU A 162 2.15 1.49 8.94
CA LEU A 162 0.70 1.39 8.80
C LEU A 162 0.05 2.77 8.83
N GLU A 163 -0.71 3.12 7.80
CA GLU A 163 -1.48 4.36 7.78
C GLU A 163 -2.71 4.26 8.71
N VAL A 164 -2.89 5.28 9.56
CA VAL A 164 -4.02 5.39 10.50
C VAL A 164 -5.24 6.04 9.84
N GLY A 165 -5.04 6.72 8.71
CA GLY A 165 -6.08 7.35 7.91
C GLY A 165 -5.52 7.85 6.58
N ALA A 166 -6.37 8.53 5.80
CA ALA A 166 -6.00 9.08 4.50
C ALA A 166 -6.36 10.58 4.40
N TYR A 167 -5.58 11.32 3.62
CA TYR A 167 -5.77 12.74 3.35
C TYR A 167 -6.59 12.94 2.07
N ASN A 168 -7.51 13.90 2.05
CA ASN A 168 -8.40 14.15 0.93
C ASN A 168 -7.75 15.05 -0.14
N LEU A 169 -6.73 14.54 -0.82
CA LEU A 169 -6.01 15.27 -1.86
C LEU A 169 -5.37 14.30 -2.86
N ARG A 170 -5.47 14.64 -4.13
CA ARG A 170 -4.64 14.13 -5.22
C ARG A 170 -3.57 15.17 -5.52
N GLN A 171 -2.32 14.77 -5.53
CA GLN A 171 -1.22 15.64 -5.88
C GLN A 171 -0.11 14.88 -6.63
N GLY A 172 0.25 15.36 -7.82
CA GLY A 172 1.38 14.85 -8.60
C GLY A 172 0.99 14.41 -10.01
N ALA A 173 1.94 13.84 -10.73
CA ALA A 173 1.72 13.18 -12.02
C ALA A 173 1.77 11.66 -11.85
N ASP A 174 0.83 10.95 -12.45
CA ASP A 174 0.78 9.49 -12.40
C ASP A 174 1.70 8.83 -13.45
N ALA A 175 1.73 7.49 -13.48
CA ALA A 175 2.53 6.70 -14.42
C ALA A 175 2.15 6.91 -15.90
N ALA A 176 0.94 7.42 -16.17
CA ALA A 176 0.48 7.77 -17.51
C ALA A 176 0.79 9.24 -17.86
N GLY A 177 1.43 9.99 -16.95
CA GLY A 177 1.76 11.41 -17.13
C GLY A 177 0.60 12.35 -16.85
N VAL A 178 -0.50 11.88 -16.26
CA VAL A 178 -1.66 12.71 -15.92
C VAL A 178 -1.40 13.42 -14.59
N ALA A 179 -1.33 14.75 -14.62
CA ALA A 179 -1.12 15.57 -13.44
C ALA A 179 -2.45 15.99 -12.79
N ARG A 180 -2.54 15.88 -11.45
CA ARG A 180 -3.69 16.35 -10.65
C ARG A 180 -3.23 17.10 -9.39
N THR A 181 -4.03 18.09 -8.99
CA THR A 181 -3.89 18.86 -7.75
C THR A 181 -5.28 19.30 -7.28
N GLU A 182 -6.00 18.41 -6.60
CA GLU A 182 -7.42 18.61 -6.25
C GLU A 182 -7.86 17.67 -5.13
N PRO A 183 -8.91 18.02 -4.34
CA PRO A 183 -9.52 17.07 -3.41
C PRO A 183 -9.97 15.78 -4.11
N ILE A 184 -9.87 14.64 -3.42
CA ILE A 184 -10.41 13.37 -3.93
C ILE A 184 -11.94 13.46 -3.95
N ASN A 185 -12.54 13.98 -2.88
CA ASN A 185 -13.96 14.29 -2.77
C ASN A 185 -14.14 15.73 -2.20
N PRO A 186 -14.68 16.68 -2.97
CA PRO A 186 -14.80 18.08 -2.54
C PRO A 186 -15.72 18.30 -1.34
N ASP A 187 -16.62 17.36 -1.05
CA ASP A 187 -17.64 17.48 0.01
C ASP A 187 -17.26 16.72 1.29
N ALA A 188 -16.09 16.08 1.32
CA ALA A 188 -15.65 15.23 2.41
C ALA A 188 -14.58 15.91 3.30
N PRO A 189 -14.39 15.46 4.57
CA PRO A 189 -13.38 16.02 5.44
C PRO A 189 -11.96 15.88 4.86
N ALA A 190 -11.06 16.77 5.29
CA ALA A 190 -9.66 16.78 4.83
C ALA A 190 -8.89 15.51 5.22
N ILE A 191 -9.28 14.87 6.32
CA ILE A 191 -8.73 13.60 6.78
C ILE A 191 -9.89 12.65 6.97
N LEU A 192 -9.75 11.44 6.41
CA LEU A 192 -10.64 10.32 6.64
C LEU A 192 -9.92 9.29 7.51
N ALA A 193 -10.38 9.11 8.74
CA ALA A 193 -9.91 8.05 9.64
C ALA A 193 -10.77 6.79 9.45
N ALA A 194 -10.33 5.67 10.04
CA ALA A 194 -11.18 4.49 10.16
C ALA A 194 -12.50 4.80 10.93
N PRO A 195 -13.63 4.15 10.60
CA PRO A 195 -14.89 4.36 11.33
C PRO A 195 -14.78 4.01 12.82
N ASP A 196 -15.55 4.72 13.65
CA ASP A 196 -15.68 4.41 15.07
C ASP A 196 -16.20 2.98 15.27
N GLY A 197 -15.57 2.24 16.20
CA GLY A 197 -15.93 0.85 16.49
C GLY A 197 -15.38 -0.18 15.50
N SER A 198 -14.73 0.24 14.40
CA SER A 198 -13.99 -0.68 13.53
C SER A 198 -12.80 -1.30 14.28
N PRO A 199 -12.34 -2.51 13.90
CA PRO A 199 -11.18 -3.14 14.53
C PRO A 199 -9.84 -2.49 14.14
N ILE A 200 -9.84 -1.57 13.15
CA ILE A 200 -8.63 -1.00 12.55
C ILE A 200 -7.76 -0.26 13.59
N PRO A 201 -8.26 0.72 14.37
CA PRO A 201 -7.40 1.50 15.27
C PRO A 201 -6.78 0.63 16.36
N ALA A 202 -7.54 -0.33 16.91
CA ALA A 202 -7.04 -1.24 17.94
C ALA A 202 -5.94 -2.17 17.41
N ARG A 203 -6.11 -2.71 16.20
CA ARG A 203 -5.11 -3.57 15.56
C ARG A 203 -3.83 -2.82 15.22
N ILE A 204 -3.93 -1.61 14.66
CA ILE A 204 -2.74 -0.77 14.39
C ILE A 204 -2.02 -0.42 15.69
N ALA A 205 -2.76 -0.02 16.73
CA ALA A 205 -2.17 0.31 18.04
C ALA A 205 -1.46 -0.89 18.68
N ALA A 206 -2.01 -2.10 18.56
CA ALA A 206 -1.39 -3.32 19.07
C ALA A 206 -0.11 -3.72 18.33
N LEU A 207 0.06 -3.26 17.08
CA LEU A 207 1.25 -3.55 16.26
C LEU A 207 2.34 -2.49 16.35
N THR A 208 1.96 -1.24 16.60
CA THR A 208 2.91 -0.11 16.61
C THR A 208 3.99 -0.31 17.69
N GLY A 209 5.25 -0.15 17.29
CA GLY A 209 6.43 -0.35 18.14
C GLY A 209 6.88 -1.81 18.27
N ARG A 210 6.15 -2.79 17.71
CA ARG A 210 6.62 -4.18 17.64
C ARG A 210 7.67 -4.33 16.54
N THR A 211 8.50 -5.36 16.69
CA THR A 211 9.41 -5.82 15.63
C THR A 211 8.90 -7.14 15.07
N ILE A 212 8.73 -7.23 13.74
CA ILE A 212 8.32 -8.44 13.02
C ILE A 212 9.35 -8.73 11.94
N ALA A 213 9.96 -9.92 11.99
CA ALA A 213 11.04 -10.34 11.09
C ALA A 213 12.17 -9.29 10.91
N GLY A 214 12.49 -8.55 11.97
CA GLY A 214 13.52 -7.51 11.94
C GLY A 214 13.04 -6.11 11.54
N TYR A 215 11.76 -5.95 11.16
CA TYR A 215 11.18 -4.65 10.82
C TYR A 215 10.43 -4.03 12.01
N GLU A 216 10.72 -2.79 12.34
CA GLU A 216 9.94 -2.00 13.29
C GLU A 216 8.62 -1.54 12.67
N LEU A 217 7.51 -1.71 13.40
CA LEU A 217 6.18 -1.29 12.96
C LEU A 217 5.87 0.12 13.44
N LEU A 218 5.58 1.02 12.51
CA LEU A 218 5.25 2.41 12.77
C LEU A 218 3.80 2.70 12.40
N ALA A 219 3.14 3.57 13.17
CA ALA A 219 1.88 4.17 12.77
C ALA A 219 2.14 5.50 12.05
N ALA A 220 1.41 5.77 10.99
CA ALA A 220 1.50 7.00 10.22
C ALA A 220 0.20 7.79 10.27
N SER A 221 0.29 9.05 10.64
CA SER A 221 -0.84 9.96 10.55
C SER A 221 -1.07 10.39 9.10
N ALA A 222 -2.34 10.58 8.74
CA ALA A 222 -2.73 11.21 7.49
C ALA A 222 -2.14 12.62 7.39
N ARG A 223 -1.60 12.96 6.23
CA ARG A 223 -0.78 14.17 6.03
C ARG A 223 -0.80 14.58 4.56
N ALA A 224 -0.72 15.88 4.31
CA ALA A 224 -0.88 16.45 2.96
C ALA A 224 0.31 16.14 2.03
N ASP A 225 1.50 15.91 2.57
CA ASP A 225 2.69 15.49 1.81
C ASP A 225 2.62 14.02 1.35
N ASN A 226 1.71 13.22 1.90
CA ASN A 226 1.37 11.88 1.44
C ASN A 226 0.05 11.89 0.65
N SER A 227 -0.04 12.68 -0.43
CA SER A 227 -1.27 12.86 -1.22
C SER A 227 -1.20 12.25 -2.62
N TYR A 228 -0.36 11.23 -2.80
CA TYR A 228 -0.23 10.50 -4.06
C TYR A 228 -1.16 9.27 -4.09
N LEU A 229 -0.88 8.31 -4.98
CA LEU A 229 -1.80 7.20 -5.29
C LEU A 229 -2.00 6.18 -4.17
N CYS A 230 -0.98 5.96 -3.33
CA CYS A 230 -1.14 5.17 -2.10
C CYS A 230 -2.28 5.74 -1.23
N ASN A 231 -2.26 7.06 -1.05
CA ASN A 231 -3.25 7.78 -0.28
C ASN A 231 -4.62 7.81 -0.95
N GLU A 232 -4.71 8.06 -2.27
CA GLU A 232 -6.00 8.00 -2.99
C GLU A 232 -6.66 6.63 -2.82
N THR A 233 -5.89 5.56 -3.00
CA THR A 233 -6.39 4.19 -2.88
C THR A 233 -6.87 3.89 -1.47
N HIS A 234 -6.11 4.33 -0.44
CA HIS A 234 -6.54 4.16 0.95
C HIS A 234 -7.79 4.98 1.27
N TYR A 235 -7.86 6.22 0.78
CA TYR A 235 -9.01 7.10 0.95
C TYR A 235 -10.29 6.51 0.34
N GLY A 236 -10.20 5.98 -0.88
CA GLY A 236 -11.30 5.29 -1.55
C GLY A 236 -11.79 4.09 -0.75
N ALA A 237 -10.87 3.23 -0.29
CA ALA A 237 -11.21 2.06 0.51
C ALA A 237 -11.85 2.43 1.86
N LEU A 238 -11.36 3.46 2.55
CA LEU A 238 -11.97 3.97 3.77
C LEU A 238 -13.36 4.57 3.52
N THR A 239 -13.56 5.22 2.37
CA THR A 239 -14.86 5.78 2.00
C THR A 239 -15.90 4.68 1.81
N ALA A 240 -15.54 3.60 1.09
CA ALA A 240 -16.41 2.43 0.91
C ALA A 240 -16.74 1.75 2.26
N LEU A 241 -15.74 1.66 3.15
CA LEU A 241 -15.94 1.13 4.50
C LEU A 241 -16.90 2.00 5.35
N HIS A 242 -16.75 3.33 5.31
CA HIS A 242 -17.68 4.25 6.00
C HIS A 242 -19.11 4.17 5.46
N ALA A 243 -19.26 3.93 4.16
CA ALA A 243 -20.55 3.73 3.53
C ALA A 243 -21.22 2.39 3.91
N GLY A 244 -20.48 1.47 4.55
CA GLY A 244 -20.97 0.14 4.90
C GLY A 244 -21.30 -0.70 3.67
N GLU A 245 -20.53 -0.53 2.59
CA GLU A 245 -20.78 -1.24 1.34
C GLU A 245 -20.36 -2.72 1.41
N GLY A 246 -21.29 -3.60 1.03
CA GLY A 246 -21.03 -5.03 0.94
C GLY A 246 -20.70 -5.65 2.29
N ARG A 247 -19.61 -6.41 2.35
CA ARG A 247 -19.14 -7.15 3.54
C ARG A 247 -17.80 -6.64 4.07
N LEU A 248 -17.32 -5.51 3.57
CA LEU A 248 -16.03 -4.95 3.96
C LEU A 248 -16.05 -4.52 5.44
N GLU A 249 -15.17 -5.10 6.26
CA GLU A 249 -15.07 -4.83 7.70
C GLU A 249 -13.83 -4.03 8.07
N ALA A 250 -12.75 -4.18 7.29
CA ALA A 250 -11.49 -3.50 7.56
C ALA A 250 -10.70 -3.19 6.29
N VAL A 251 -10.00 -2.06 6.30
CA VAL A 251 -9.06 -1.65 5.27
C VAL A 251 -7.78 -1.16 5.91
N TYR A 252 -6.65 -1.60 5.36
CA TYR A 252 -5.32 -1.20 5.82
C TYR A 252 -4.49 -0.73 4.64
N PHE A 253 -3.56 0.20 4.92
CA PHE A 253 -2.51 0.55 4.00
C PHE A 253 -1.16 0.37 4.70
N LEU A 254 -0.30 -0.45 4.10
CA LEU A 254 1.04 -0.75 4.58
C LEU A 254 2.08 -0.16 3.62
N HIS A 255 2.80 0.84 4.09
CA HIS A 255 4.00 1.32 3.42
C HIS A 255 5.20 0.43 3.76
N ILE A 256 5.88 -0.02 2.71
CA ILE A 256 7.09 -0.84 2.77
C ILE A 256 8.30 -0.04 2.30
N PRO A 257 9.52 -0.43 2.70
CA PRO A 257 10.74 0.10 2.12
C PRO A 257 11.10 -0.63 0.82
N TYR A 258 12.21 -0.21 0.20
CA TYR A 258 12.89 -1.06 -0.77
C TYR A 258 13.45 -2.32 -0.08
N ALA A 259 13.62 -3.39 -0.85
CA ALA A 259 14.35 -4.56 -0.38
C ALA A 259 15.85 -4.25 -0.27
N ASP A 260 16.49 -4.75 0.79
CA ASP A 260 17.94 -4.67 0.97
C ASP A 260 18.56 -5.76 0.11
N SER A 261 18.97 -5.40 -1.12
CA SER A 261 19.22 -6.28 -2.28
C SER A 261 17.94 -6.75 -3.01
N ASP A 262 18.06 -7.15 -4.27
CA ASP A 262 16.94 -7.70 -5.08
C ASP A 262 16.35 -9.01 -4.51
N ASP A 263 16.76 -9.40 -3.29
CA ASP A 263 16.17 -10.46 -2.48
C ASP A 263 14.96 -9.93 -1.69
N TYR A 264 13.78 -10.40 -2.08
CA TYR A 264 12.52 -9.99 -1.48
C TYR A 264 12.09 -10.88 -0.30
N ASP A 265 12.87 -11.90 0.07
CA ASP A 265 12.44 -12.88 1.07
C ASP A 265 12.28 -12.28 2.46
N ALA A 266 13.27 -11.52 2.93
CA ALA A 266 13.20 -10.87 4.25
C ALA A 266 12.03 -9.88 4.35
N LEU A 267 11.83 -9.08 3.30
CA LEU A 267 10.71 -8.16 3.22
C LEU A 267 9.37 -8.90 3.16
N ALA A 268 9.30 -10.02 2.44
CA ALA A 268 8.11 -10.86 2.39
C ALA A 268 7.79 -11.50 3.75
N ASP A 269 8.79 -11.91 4.53
CA ASP A 269 8.59 -12.40 5.91
C ASP A 269 8.03 -11.31 6.82
N GLY A 270 8.61 -10.11 6.77
CA GLY A 270 8.12 -8.96 7.54
C GLY A 270 6.68 -8.58 7.18
N VAL A 271 6.41 -8.43 5.88
CA VAL A 271 5.06 -8.09 5.40
C VAL A 271 4.06 -9.19 5.70
N ALA A 272 4.42 -10.47 5.55
CA ALA A 272 3.53 -11.59 5.87
C ALA A 272 3.14 -11.60 7.36
N GLY A 273 4.10 -11.42 8.28
CA GLY A 273 3.79 -11.37 9.72
C GLY A 273 2.85 -10.20 10.08
N VAL A 274 3.04 -9.04 9.46
CA VAL A 274 2.12 -7.89 9.64
C VAL A 274 0.72 -8.22 9.13
N VAL A 275 0.59 -8.75 7.91
CA VAL A 275 -0.70 -9.13 7.32
C VAL A 275 -1.41 -10.17 8.19
N LEU A 276 -0.70 -11.20 8.62
CA LEU A 276 -1.23 -12.26 9.48
C LEU A 276 -1.70 -11.71 10.84
N SER A 277 -0.94 -10.80 11.43
CA SER A 277 -1.35 -10.13 12.66
C SER A 277 -2.63 -9.30 12.48
N LEU A 278 -2.75 -8.58 11.34
CA LEU A 278 -3.93 -7.76 11.05
C LEU A 278 -5.21 -8.57 10.86
N VAL A 279 -5.10 -9.80 10.33
CA VAL A 279 -6.25 -10.72 10.13
C VAL A 279 -6.48 -11.65 11.33
N GLY A 280 -5.69 -11.53 12.40
CA GLY A 280 -5.92 -12.20 13.69
C GLY A 280 -5.18 -13.54 13.88
N ARG A 281 -4.03 -13.75 13.22
CA ARG A 281 -3.18 -14.95 13.40
C ARG A 281 -2.01 -14.79 14.37
N GLU A 282 -1.57 -13.58 14.71
CA GLU A 282 -0.33 -13.30 15.46
C GLU A 282 -0.39 -12.14 16.49
#